data_AF-A0A5B1BLW2-F1
#
_entry.id   AF-A0A5B1BLW2-F1
#
_cell.length_a   1.000
_cell.length_b   1.000
_cell.length_c   1.000
_cell.angle_alpha   90.00
_cell.angle_beta   90.00
_cell.angle_gamma   90.00
#
_symmetry.space_group_name_H-M   'P 1'
#
loop_
_entity.id
_entity.type
_entity.pdbx_description
1 polymer ?
#
loop_
_entity_poly.entity_id
_entity_poly.type
_entity_poly.pdbx_seq_one_letter_code
_entity_poly.pdbx_strand_id
1 'polypeptide(L)'
;MITRVPAGSTGVVHAALLYRGEGAYLDTVLPFVAEGLAKSESVLIALPQKSLALVRQALGDAADEVTMADITEIGRNPGRILGWQAAFAAERADRPVRITTEILWPGRTVEEYPACVQHEALFNMAFAGRDMTALCLYDAEALDTIAAADVGCTHPVLWQSGSMQISPDYQPVAVLDRYNQPLPNSATAVHYTVRTAGDLGPARSFATRYAQWLGLSADGVTNLLLIMTELATNSLQHAGSACRLAFWQHNGNLVCQASDQGRLDDPLAGRRPPPTDDATAGRGLYLVNTIADLVRSHTSVNGTTIQAYLRLDSSKDPIT
;
A
#
# COMPACT_ATOMS: atom_id res chain seq x y z
N MET A 1 -23.72 23.53 -7.27
CA MET A 1 -23.18 23.11 -8.58
C MET A 1 -21.70 22.79 -8.37
N ILE A 2 -21.40 21.70 -7.66
CA ILE A 2 -20.06 21.38 -7.17
C ILE A 2 -19.73 19.98 -7.69
N THR A 3 -19.26 19.94 -8.94
CA THR A 3 -18.48 18.86 -9.57
C THR A 3 -18.52 19.09 -11.07
N ARG A 4 -17.46 19.69 -11.60
CA ARG A 4 -17.09 19.45 -12.99
C ARG A 4 -15.65 19.00 -13.00
N VAL A 5 -15.46 17.71 -12.74
CA VAL A 5 -14.54 16.94 -13.57
C VAL A 5 -14.97 17.24 -15.02
N PRO A 6 -14.05 17.59 -15.95
CA PRO A 6 -14.42 17.90 -17.32
C PRO A 6 -15.37 16.84 -17.85
N ALA A 7 -16.59 17.26 -18.22
CA ALA A 7 -17.62 16.33 -18.66
C ALA A 7 -17.12 15.59 -19.91
N GLY A 8 -16.99 14.27 -19.84
CA GLY A 8 -16.56 13.43 -20.96
C GLY A 8 -15.11 12.92 -20.94
N SER A 9 -14.37 13.06 -19.83
CA SER A 9 -13.09 12.34 -19.69
C SER A 9 -13.34 10.91 -19.23
N THR A 10 -13.41 9.95 -20.16
CA THR A 10 -13.14 8.55 -19.82
C THR A 10 -11.74 8.48 -19.20
N GLY A 11 -11.60 8.07 -17.94
CA GLY A 11 -10.28 7.93 -17.32
C GLY A 11 -10.27 8.02 -15.81
N VAL A 12 -9.06 7.97 -15.26
CA VAL A 12 -8.82 8.03 -13.81
C VAL A 12 -8.76 9.47 -13.34
N VAL A 13 -9.57 9.81 -12.36
CA VAL A 13 -9.47 11.05 -11.58
C VAL A 13 -8.91 10.69 -10.22
N HIS A 14 -7.73 11.18 -9.89
CA HIS A 14 -7.10 11.02 -8.59
C HIS A 14 -6.96 12.39 -7.93
N ALA A 15 -7.78 12.65 -6.91
CA ALA A 15 -7.90 13.96 -6.27
C ALA A 15 -7.52 13.89 -4.79
N ALA A 16 -6.78 14.87 -4.28
CA ALA A 16 -6.52 15.01 -2.85
C ALA A 16 -7.41 16.10 -2.23
N LEU A 17 -8.10 15.79 -1.14
CA LEU A 17 -8.77 16.76 -0.28
C LEU A 17 -7.87 17.08 0.93
N LEU A 18 -7.48 18.35 1.04
CA LEU A 18 -6.86 18.88 2.25
C LEU A 18 -7.95 19.47 3.15
N TYR A 19 -8.41 18.72 4.15
CA TYR A 19 -9.50 19.14 5.03
C TYR A 19 -8.98 19.76 6.33
N ARG A 20 -9.80 20.59 6.98
CA ARG A 20 -9.55 21.14 8.32
C ARG A 20 -10.78 20.93 9.20
N GLY A 21 -10.65 20.06 10.19
CA GLY A 21 -11.72 19.72 11.11
C GLY A 21 -12.84 18.87 10.48
N GLU A 22 -13.73 18.40 11.36
CA GLU A 22 -14.78 17.42 11.04
C GLU A 22 -15.87 17.96 10.11
N GLY A 23 -16.22 19.25 10.22
CA GLY A 23 -17.23 19.87 9.37
C GLY A 23 -16.81 19.88 7.90
N ALA A 24 -15.62 20.42 7.60
CA ALA A 24 -15.08 20.46 6.24
C ALA A 24 -14.90 19.07 5.63
N TYR A 25 -14.56 18.09 6.47
CA TYR A 25 -14.47 16.69 6.10
C TYR A 25 -15.82 16.15 5.59
N LEU A 26 -16.89 16.27 6.39
CA LEU A 26 -18.22 15.77 6.02
C LEU A 26 -18.87 16.56 4.88
N ASP A 27 -18.70 17.89 4.87
CA ASP A 27 -19.23 18.78 3.83
C ASP A 27 -18.68 18.45 2.45
N THR A 28 -17.55 17.75 2.36
CA THR A 28 -16.97 17.31 1.09
C THR A 28 -17.22 15.84 0.82
N VAL A 29 -17.01 14.96 1.81
CA VAL A 29 -17.12 13.50 1.62
C VAL A 29 -18.56 13.07 1.33
N LEU A 30 -19.56 13.62 2.03
CA LEU A 30 -20.95 13.19 1.85
C LEU A 30 -21.50 13.56 0.46
N PRO A 31 -21.34 14.81 -0.04
CA PRO A 31 -21.75 15.12 -1.41
C PRO A 31 -20.98 14.32 -2.46
N PHE A 32 -19.69 14.04 -2.24
CA PHE A 32 -18.90 13.22 -3.14
C PHE A 32 -19.44 11.79 -3.25
N VAL A 33 -19.82 11.18 -2.14
CA VAL A 33 -20.45 9.85 -2.10
C VAL A 33 -21.84 9.87 -2.74
N ALA A 34 -22.69 10.84 -2.36
CA ALA A 34 -24.04 10.97 -2.87
C ALA A 34 -24.08 11.17 -4.40
N GLU A 35 -23.12 11.91 -4.96
CA GLU A 35 -22.99 12.07 -6.40
C GLU A 35 -22.68 10.74 -7.11
N GLY A 36 -21.80 9.91 -6.53
CA GLY A 36 -21.49 8.59 -7.08
C GLY A 36 -22.70 7.66 -7.09
N LEU A 37 -23.44 7.61 -5.98
CA LEU A 37 -24.69 6.86 -5.88
C LEU A 37 -25.73 7.34 -6.91
N ALA A 38 -25.92 8.66 -7.05
CA ALA A 38 -26.84 9.23 -8.03
C ALA A 38 -26.46 8.90 -9.48
N LYS A 39 -25.17 8.66 -9.76
CA LYS A 39 -24.65 8.23 -11.06
C LYS A 39 -24.60 6.71 -11.22
N SER A 40 -25.10 5.94 -10.24
CA SER A 40 -25.03 4.47 -10.22
C SER A 40 -23.59 3.92 -10.27
N GLU A 41 -22.62 4.69 -9.76
CA GLU A 41 -21.23 4.26 -9.63
C GLU A 41 -21.10 3.28 -8.45
N SER A 42 -20.12 2.36 -8.50
CA SER A 42 -19.80 1.51 -7.37
C SER A 42 -18.93 2.28 -6.37
N VAL A 43 -19.45 2.53 -5.17
CA VAL A 43 -18.79 3.38 -4.17
C VAL A 43 -18.05 2.54 -3.12
N LEU A 44 -16.78 2.88 -2.90
CA LEU A 44 -15.89 2.33 -1.89
C LEU A 44 -15.40 3.43 -0.95
N ILE A 45 -15.58 3.24 0.35
CA ILE A 45 -15.13 4.14 1.40
C ILE A 45 -14.16 3.39 2.31
N ALA A 46 -12.89 3.75 2.26
CA ALA A 46 -11.82 3.11 3.00
C ALA A 46 -11.12 4.11 3.93
N LEU A 47 -11.55 4.17 5.18
CA LEU A 47 -11.14 5.19 6.14
C LEU A 47 -10.76 4.55 7.48
N PRO A 48 -10.06 5.28 8.38
CA PRO A 48 -9.84 4.81 9.74
C PRO A 48 -11.17 4.58 10.46
N GLN A 49 -11.22 3.62 11.40
CA GLN A 49 -12.46 3.22 12.06
C GLN A 49 -13.29 4.37 12.63
N LYS A 50 -12.62 5.37 13.23
CA LYS A 50 -13.28 6.59 13.75
C LYS A 50 -13.96 7.38 12.65
N SER A 51 -13.25 7.64 11.54
CA SER A 51 -13.78 8.35 10.38
C SER A 51 -14.87 7.57 9.67
N LEU A 52 -14.77 6.23 9.61
CA LEU A 52 -15.84 5.36 9.10
C LEU A 52 -17.12 5.45 9.93
N ALA A 53 -17.01 5.41 11.26
CA ALA A 53 -18.18 5.52 12.13
C ALA A 53 -18.90 6.86 11.92
N LEU A 54 -18.13 7.94 11.81
CA LEU A 54 -18.64 9.28 11.51
C LEU A 54 -19.37 9.34 10.16
N VAL A 55 -18.72 8.87 9.08
CA VAL A 55 -19.31 8.87 7.74
C VAL A 55 -20.54 7.97 7.66
N ARG A 56 -20.50 6.79 8.29
CA ARG A 56 -21.64 5.87 8.37
C ARG A 56 -22.84 6.51 9.06
N GLN A 57 -22.62 7.15 10.21
CA GLN A 57 -23.69 7.83 10.93
C GLN A 57 -24.31 8.94 10.08
N ALA A 58 -23.49 9.71 9.36
CA ALA A 58 -23.97 10.81 8.53
C ALA A 58 -24.66 10.36 7.23
N LEU A 59 -24.29 9.20 6.67
CA LEU A 59 -24.94 8.63 5.49
C LEU A 59 -26.33 8.04 5.79
N GLY A 60 -26.59 7.60 7.03
CA GLY A 60 -27.84 6.93 7.38
C GLY A 60 -28.06 5.68 6.52
N ASP A 61 -29.27 5.52 5.97
CA ASP A 61 -29.66 4.35 5.16
C ASP A 61 -28.80 4.16 3.91
N ALA A 62 -28.24 5.24 3.35
CA ALA A 62 -27.35 5.16 2.18
C ALA A 62 -26.03 4.42 2.48
N ALA A 63 -25.70 4.19 3.76
CA ALA A 63 -24.54 3.39 4.15
C ALA A 63 -24.62 1.93 3.69
N ASP A 64 -25.83 1.40 3.43
CA ASP A 64 -26.04 0.04 2.94
C ASP A 64 -25.84 -0.08 1.42
N GLU A 65 -25.77 1.05 0.70
CA GLU A 65 -25.54 1.10 -0.75
C GLU A 65 -24.04 1.21 -1.11
N VAL A 66 -23.17 1.38 -0.12
CA VAL A 66 -21.71 1.57 -0.32
C VAL A 66 -20.90 0.47 0.34
N THR A 67 -19.72 0.19 -0.20
CA THR A 67 -18.76 -0.71 0.45
C THR A 67 -17.88 0.10 1.40
N MET A 68 -17.84 -0.27 2.68
CA MET A 68 -16.99 0.37 3.69
C MET A 68 -15.93 -0.61 4.19
N ALA A 69 -14.69 -0.15 4.32
CA ALA A 69 -13.59 -0.97 4.83
C ALA A 69 -12.64 -0.16 5.73
N ASP A 70 -12.16 -0.76 6.81
CA ASP A 70 -11.18 -0.12 7.68
C ASP A 70 -9.80 -0.08 7.02
N ILE A 71 -9.36 1.11 6.63
CA ILE A 71 -8.07 1.31 5.96
C ILE A 71 -6.88 0.98 6.87
N THR A 72 -7.04 1.03 8.19
CA THR A 72 -5.97 0.66 9.12
C THR A 72 -5.71 -0.84 9.13
N GLU A 73 -6.76 -1.63 8.85
CA GLU A 73 -6.71 -3.09 8.77
C GLU A 73 -6.42 -3.61 7.37
N ILE A 74 -7.01 -3.03 6.30
CA ILE A 74 -6.79 -3.46 4.89
C ILE A 74 -5.67 -2.69 4.20
N GLY A 75 -5.25 -1.54 4.73
CA GLY A 75 -4.20 -0.68 4.20
C GLY A 75 -2.92 -0.66 5.04
N ARG A 76 -2.85 -1.46 6.13
CA ARG A 76 -1.67 -1.59 6.99
C ARG A 76 -0.36 -1.63 6.20
N ASN A 77 -0.26 -2.53 5.20
CA ASN A 77 0.76 -2.45 4.17
C ASN A 77 0.24 -1.64 2.95
N PRO A 78 0.78 -0.45 2.63
CA PRO A 78 0.42 0.28 1.40
C PRO A 78 0.66 -0.53 0.12
N GLY A 79 1.56 -1.53 0.21
CA GLY A 79 1.78 -2.64 -0.72
C GLY A 79 0.54 -3.17 -1.42
N ARG A 80 -0.49 -3.49 -0.64
CA ARG A 80 -1.64 -4.28 -1.11
C ARG A 80 -2.86 -3.45 -1.52
N ILE A 81 -2.89 -2.15 -1.21
CA ILE A 81 -4.07 -1.30 -1.38
C ILE A 81 -4.49 -1.24 -2.87
N LEU A 82 -3.54 -1.06 -3.79
CA LEU A 82 -3.83 -1.04 -5.23
C LEU A 82 -4.43 -2.36 -5.70
N GLY A 83 -3.90 -3.48 -5.19
CA GLY A 83 -4.40 -4.81 -5.51
C GLY A 83 -5.83 -5.02 -5.05
N TRP A 84 -6.13 -4.57 -3.83
CA TRP A 84 -7.46 -4.63 -3.25
C TRP A 84 -8.47 -3.72 -3.99
N GLN A 85 -8.11 -2.47 -4.29
CA GLN A 85 -8.91 -1.56 -5.10
C GLN A 85 -9.15 -2.12 -6.51
N ALA A 86 -8.12 -2.78 -7.09
CA ALA A 86 -8.24 -3.42 -8.39
C ALA A 86 -9.22 -4.59 -8.38
N ALA A 87 -9.23 -5.39 -7.30
CA ALA A 87 -10.19 -6.47 -7.10
C ALA A 87 -11.62 -5.93 -6.96
N PHE A 88 -11.83 -4.90 -6.12
CA PHE A 88 -13.13 -4.25 -5.99
C PHE A 88 -13.68 -3.75 -7.35
N ALA A 89 -12.83 -3.07 -8.13
CA ALA A 89 -13.20 -2.60 -9.45
C ALA A 89 -13.43 -3.72 -10.46
N ALA A 90 -12.73 -4.86 -10.35
CA ALA A 90 -12.93 -6.01 -11.22
C ALA A 90 -14.28 -6.71 -10.98
N GLU A 91 -14.71 -6.81 -9.71
CA GLU A 91 -16.03 -7.36 -9.38
C GLU A 91 -17.21 -6.50 -9.83
N ARG A 92 -16.93 -5.27 -10.31
CA ARG A 92 -17.91 -4.26 -10.74
C ARG A 92 -17.56 -3.69 -12.12
N ALA A 93 -17.00 -4.54 -12.99
CA ALA A 93 -16.48 -4.11 -14.30
C ALA A 93 -17.52 -3.47 -15.23
N ASP A 94 -18.82 -3.63 -14.94
CA ASP A 94 -19.93 -3.01 -15.67
C ASP A 94 -20.20 -1.55 -15.27
N ARG A 95 -19.54 -1.02 -14.23
CA ARG A 95 -19.83 0.30 -13.66
C ARG A 95 -18.56 1.10 -13.37
N PRO A 96 -18.61 2.44 -13.47
CA PRO A 96 -17.55 3.29 -12.95
C PRO A 96 -17.40 3.11 -11.44
N VAL A 97 -16.19 3.36 -10.93
CA VAL A 97 -15.85 3.19 -9.52
C VAL A 97 -15.54 4.53 -8.86
N ARG A 98 -16.11 4.75 -7.67
CA ARG A 98 -15.80 5.91 -6.83
C ARG A 98 -15.15 5.46 -5.53
N ILE A 99 -14.00 6.02 -5.20
CA ILE A 99 -13.21 5.63 -4.03
C ILE A 99 -12.96 6.85 -3.13
N THR A 100 -13.14 6.68 -1.83
CA THR A 100 -12.68 7.63 -0.81
C THR A 100 -11.71 6.93 0.11
N THR A 101 -10.49 7.46 0.25
CA THR A 101 -9.40 6.81 1.01
C THR A 101 -8.65 7.80 1.88
N GLU A 102 -8.22 7.37 3.07
CA GLU A 102 -7.29 8.13 3.91
C GLU A 102 -6.13 7.19 4.27
N ILE A 103 -5.08 7.14 3.45
CA ILE A 103 -3.99 6.16 3.61
C ILE A 103 -2.83 6.68 4.48
N LEU A 104 -2.74 8.00 4.63
CA LEU A 104 -1.80 8.70 5.50
C LEU A 104 -2.53 9.18 6.76
N TRP A 105 -3.17 8.26 7.46
CA TRP A 105 -3.86 8.56 8.71
C TRP A 105 -2.88 8.87 9.85
N PRO A 106 -3.31 9.61 10.89
CA PRO A 106 -2.50 9.84 12.08
C PRO A 106 -2.03 8.53 12.74
N GLY A 107 -0.72 8.37 12.90
CA GLY A 107 -0.11 7.16 13.47
C GLY A 107 0.74 6.34 12.50
N ARG A 108 0.78 6.69 11.21
CA ARG A 108 1.78 6.15 10.28
C ARG A 108 3.19 6.41 10.78
N THR A 109 4.04 5.39 10.72
CA THR A 109 5.44 5.53 11.13
C THR A 109 6.30 6.13 10.02
N VAL A 110 7.51 6.58 10.38
CA VAL A 110 8.49 7.07 9.40
C VAL A 110 8.92 5.98 8.40
N GLU A 111 8.83 4.70 8.79
CA GLU A 111 9.09 3.55 7.92
C GLU A 111 7.93 3.29 6.95
N GLU A 112 6.69 3.54 7.37
CA GLU A 112 5.50 3.34 6.54
C GLU A 112 5.26 4.48 5.55
N TYR A 113 5.59 5.72 5.94
CA TYR A 113 5.32 6.93 5.16
C TYR A 113 5.79 6.84 3.69
N PRO A 114 7.04 6.45 3.37
CA PRO A 114 7.48 6.31 1.97
C PRO A 114 6.62 5.32 1.15
N ALA A 115 6.13 4.24 1.78
CA ALA A 115 5.29 3.28 1.07
C ALA A 115 3.90 3.86 0.78
N CYS A 116 3.37 4.74 1.62
CA CYS A 116 2.14 5.50 1.34
C CYS A 116 2.35 6.46 0.17
N VAL A 117 3.44 7.25 0.17
CA VAL A 117 3.71 8.20 -0.91
C VAL A 117 3.92 7.48 -2.25
N GLN A 118 4.63 6.34 -2.24
CA GLN A 118 4.78 5.49 -3.42
C GLN A 118 3.44 4.92 -3.89
N HIS A 119 2.53 4.54 -2.99
CA HIS A 119 1.18 4.12 -3.36
C HIS A 119 0.45 5.22 -4.16
N GLU A 120 0.44 6.45 -3.65
CA GLU A 120 -0.25 7.57 -4.32
C GLU A 120 0.35 7.87 -5.69
N ALA A 121 1.68 7.86 -5.80
CA ALA A 121 2.38 8.06 -7.06
C ALA A 121 2.05 6.98 -8.11
N LEU A 122 1.73 5.76 -7.68
CA LEU A 122 1.43 4.63 -8.56
C LEU A 122 -0.04 4.55 -8.97
N PHE A 123 -0.95 5.24 -8.27
CA PHE A 123 -2.40 5.10 -8.44
C PHE A 123 -2.85 5.28 -9.90
N ASN A 124 -2.50 6.41 -10.53
CA ASN A 124 -2.89 6.71 -11.90
C ASN A 124 -2.30 5.71 -12.92
N MET A 125 -1.09 5.21 -12.67
CA MET A 125 -0.46 4.19 -13.51
C MET A 125 -1.15 2.82 -13.34
N ALA A 126 -1.58 2.48 -12.14
CA ALA A 126 -2.24 1.23 -11.83
C ALA A 126 -3.63 1.11 -12.47
N PHE A 127 -4.35 2.24 -12.57
CA PHE A 127 -5.73 2.27 -13.05
C PHE A 127 -5.91 2.92 -14.42
N ALA A 128 -4.83 3.24 -15.13
CA ALA A 128 -4.87 3.83 -16.46
C ALA A 128 -5.85 3.07 -17.38
N GLY A 129 -6.76 3.81 -18.02
CA GLY A 129 -7.81 3.25 -18.89
C GLY A 129 -9.07 2.77 -18.18
N ARG A 130 -9.16 2.84 -16.83
CA ARG A 130 -10.40 2.60 -16.08
C ARG A 130 -11.19 3.90 -15.89
N ASP A 131 -12.50 3.74 -15.73
CA ASP A 131 -13.39 4.81 -15.29
C ASP A 131 -13.47 4.80 -13.77
N MET A 132 -12.61 5.60 -13.14
CA MET A 132 -12.41 5.61 -11.70
C MET A 132 -12.22 7.03 -11.18
N THR A 133 -12.98 7.41 -10.14
CA THR A 133 -12.81 8.68 -9.43
C THR A 133 -12.42 8.39 -7.98
N ALA A 134 -11.21 8.78 -7.59
CA ALA A 134 -10.69 8.63 -6.24
C ALA A 134 -10.48 9.98 -5.55
N LEU A 135 -10.90 10.05 -4.30
CA LEU A 135 -10.71 11.18 -3.38
C LEU A 135 -9.88 10.71 -2.18
N CYS A 136 -8.60 11.06 -2.19
CA CYS A 136 -7.68 10.82 -1.09
C CYS A 136 -7.76 11.96 -0.06
N LEU A 137 -7.96 11.62 1.21
CA LEU A 137 -8.19 12.58 2.28
C LEU A 137 -6.92 12.79 3.08
N TYR A 138 -6.67 14.04 3.43
CA TYR A 138 -5.52 14.45 4.21
C TYR A 138 -5.91 15.55 5.21
N ASP A 139 -5.58 15.32 6.48
CA ASP A 139 -5.74 16.32 7.54
C ASP A 139 -4.67 17.42 7.39
N ALA A 140 -5.10 18.60 6.96
CA ALA A 140 -4.21 19.74 6.71
C ALA A 140 -3.65 20.37 8.00
N GLU A 141 -4.11 19.94 9.19
CA GLU A 141 -3.54 20.33 10.49
C GLU A 141 -2.46 19.35 10.94
N ALA A 142 -2.53 18.09 10.51
CA ALA A 142 -1.55 17.05 10.83
C ALA A 142 -0.43 16.90 9.79
N LEU A 143 -0.65 17.37 8.55
CA LEU A 143 0.38 17.32 7.50
C LEU A 143 1.53 18.28 7.77
N ASP A 144 2.75 17.74 7.78
CA ASP A 144 3.95 18.55 7.71
C ASP A 144 4.20 19.10 6.29
N THR A 145 5.20 19.97 6.15
CA THR A 145 5.52 20.62 4.88
C THR A 145 5.99 19.66 3.79
N ILE A 146 6.62 18.54 4.17
CA ILE A 146 7.11 17.52 3.23
C ILE A 146 5.91 16.73 2.70
N ALA A 147 5.02 16.28 3.59
CA ALA A 147 3.84 15.54 3.23
C ALA A 147 2.86 16.38 2.39
N ALA A 148 2.68 17.66 2.71
CA ALA A 148 1.87 18.56 1.88
C ALA A 148 2.44 18.72 0.45
N ALA A 149 3.77 18.80 0.30
CA ALA A 149 4.41 18.86 -1.01
C ALA A 149 4.27 17.54 -1.78
N ASP A 150 4.40 16.40 -1.10
CA ASP A 150 4.21 15.09 -1.72
C ASP A 150 2.78 14.86 -2.19
N VAL A 151 1.77 15.36 -1.47
CA VAL A 151 0.37 15.36 -1.94
C VAL A 151 0.25 16.09 -3.27
N GLY A 152 0.83 17.30 -3.39
CA GLY A 152 0.87 18.07 -4.63
C GLY A 152 1.57 17.33 -5.78
N CYS A 153 2.65 16.60 -5.49
CA CYS A 153 3.39 15.86 -6.50
C CYS A 153 2.75 14.53 -6.94
N THR A 154 1.85 13.96 -6.12
CA THR A 154 1.23 12.64 -6.37
C THR A 154 -0.21 12.71 -6.87
N HIS A 155 -0.88 13.84 -6.71
CA HIS A 155 -2.27 14.02 -7.14
C HIS A 155 -2.36 15.05 -8.28
N PRO A 156 -2.89 14.68 -9.45
CA PRO A 156 -3.08 15.63 -10.56
C PRO A 156 -4.11 16.71 -10.24
N VAL A 157 -5.01 16.46 -9.26
CA VAL A 157 -6.03 17.40 -8.85
C VAL A 157 -6.03 17.55 -7.32
N LEU A 158 -6.12 18.79 -6.85
CA LEU A 158 -6.24 19.14 -5.45
C LEU A 158 -7.61 19.78 -5.21
N TRP A 159 -8.33 19.29 -4.21
CA TRP A 159 -9.54 19.89 -3.70
C TRP A 159 -9.18 20.82 -2.54
N GLN A 160 -9.23 22.12 -2.80
CA GLN A 160 -8.90 23.16 -1.84
C GLN A 160 -9.90 24.31 -1.94
N SER A 161 -10.26 24.88 -0.79
CA SER A 161 -11.16 26.05 -0.70
C SER A 161 -12.50 25.85 -1.44
N GLY A 162 -13.05 24.63 -1.39
CA GLY A 162 -14.33 24.29 -2.04
C GLY A 162 -14.28 24.13 -3.56
N SER A 163 -13.08 24.06 -4.16
CA SER A 163 -12.91 23.93 -5.61
C SER A 163 -11.80 22.92 -5.98
N MET A 164 -11.96 22.29 -7.14
CA MET A 164 -10.96 21.41 -7.73
C MET A 164 -9.97 22.23 -8.57
N GLN A 165 -8.69 22.04 -8.30
CA GLN A 165 -7.59 22.72 -8.97
C GLN A 165 -6.58 21.71 -9.51
N ILE A 166 -6.06 21.92 -10.72
CA ILE A 166 -4.98 21.09 -11.25
C ILE A 166 -3.71 21.38 -10.46
N SER A 167 -3.02 20.33 -9.99
CA SER A 167 -1.74 20.50 -9.33
C SER A 167 -0.64 20.82 -10.36
N PRO A 168 0.02 21.99 -10.28
CA PRO A 168 1.15 22.30 -11.16
C PRO A 168 2.40 21.46 -10.86
N ASP A 169 2.46 20.87 -9.65
CA ASP A 169 3.62 20.14 -9.15
C ASP A 169 3.53 18.62 -9.38
N TYR A 170 2.46 18.16 -10.05
CA TYR A 170 2.21 16.73 -10.29
C TYR A 170 3.34 16.07 -11.09
N GLN A 171 4.14 15.26 -10.41
CA GLN A 171 5.35 14.60 -10.93
C GLN A 171 5.55 13.23 -10.27
N PRO A 172 4.63 12.27 -10.49
CA PRO A 172 4.62 10.99 -9.77
C PRO A 172 5.90 10.16 -10.00
N VAL A 173 6.49 10.21 -11.19
CA VAL A 173 7.74 9.49 -11.49
C VAL A 173 8.90 10.04 -10.66
N ALA A 174 9.02 11.36 -10.54
CA ALA A 174 10.05 11.99 -9.71
C ALA A 174 9.87 11.68 -8.21
N VAL A 175 8.62 11.51 -7.77
CA VAL A 175 8.30 11.03 -6.41
C VAL A 175 8.80 9.59 -6.21
N LEU A 176 8.54 8.69 -7.17
CA LEU A 176 9.02 7.31 -7.09
C LEU A 176 10.54 7.23 -7.01
N ASP A 177 11.26 8.02 -7.82
CA ASP A 177 12.72 8.10 -7.78
C ASP A 177 13.22 8.66 -6.44
N ARG A 178 12.57 9.72 -5.92
CA ARG A 178 12.91 10.31 -4.62
C ARG A 178 12.75 9.34 -3.46
N TYR A 179 11.72 8.50 -3.49
CA TYR A 179 11.44 7.52 -2.43
C TYR A 179 12.07 6.13 -2.67
N ASN A 180 12.73 5.92 -3.81
CA ASN A 180 13.61 4.77 -4.05
C ASN A 180 14.97 5.00 -3.37
N GLN A 181 14.99 4.96 -2.04
CA GLN A 181 16.19 5.16 -1.22
C GLN A 181 16.74 3.82 -0.71
N PRO A 182 18.08 3.69 -0.53
CA PRO A 182 18.67 2.53 0.12
C PRO A 182 18.01 2.25 1.47
N LEU A 183 17.62 0.99 1.68
CA LEU A 183 16.95 0.60 2.91
C LEU A 183 17.98 0.43 4.05
N PRO A 184 17.64 0.83 5.29
CA PRO A 184 18.54 0.71 6.42
C PRO A 184 18.83 -0.77 6.71
N ASN A 185 20.10 -1.09 6.95
CA ASN A 185 20.54 -2.42 7.37
C ASN A 185 20.75 -2.46 8.88
N SER A 186 20.84 -3.66 9.46
CA SER A 186 21.15 -3.86 10.88
C SER A 186 22.48 -4.57 11.07
N ALA A 187 23.31 -4.07 11.99
CA ALA A 187 24.55 -4.75 12.42
C ALA A 187 24.27 -6.06 13.16
N THR A 188 23.06 -6.26 13.68
CA THR A 188 22.62 -7.48 14.37
C THR A 188 21.96 -8.47 13.42
N ALA A 189 21.93 -8.18 12.12
CA ALA A 189 21.29 -9.06 11.14
C ALA A 189 21.99 -10.41 11.07
N VAL A 190 21.19 -11.47 11.12
CA VAL A 190 21.65 -12.83 10.84
C VAL A 190 21.40 -13.14 9.37
N HIS A 191 22.39 -13.71 8.69
CA HIS A 191 22.38 -13.86 7.23
C HIS A 191 22.29 -15.33 6.80
N TYR A 192 21.58 -15.56 5.70
CA TYR A 192 21.55 -16.84 5.01
C TYR A 192 21.61 -16.61 3.49
N THR A 193 22.43 -17.36 2.76
CA THR A 193 22.50 -17.23 1.29
C THR A 193 21.87 -18.44 0.62
N VAL A 194 20.84 -18.20 -0.20
CA VAL A 194 20.20 -19.20 -1.04
C VAL A 194 20.83 -19.11 -2.44
N ARG A 195 21.56 -20.14 -2.86
CA ARG A 195 22.23 -20.19 -4.17
C ARG A 195 21.47 -21.05 -5.17
N THR A 196 20.74 -22.04 -4.67
CA THR A 196 19.96 -23.00 -5.46
C THR A 196 18.63 -23.29 -4.78
N ALA A 197 17.69 -23.90 -5.51
CA ALA A 197 16.42 -24.34 -4.94
C ALA A 197 16.60 -25.34 -3.78
N GLY A 198 17.69 -26.11 -3.76
CA GLY A 198 18.02 -27.04 -2.69
C GLY A 198 18.31 -26.36 -1.34
N ASP A 199 18.72 -25.09 -1.37
CA ASP A 199 19.03 -24.32 -0.16
C ASP A 199 17.77 -23.80 0.55
N LEU A 200 16.61 -23.83 -0.10
CA LEU A 200 15.36 -23.32 0.47
C LEU A 200 14.90 -24.08 1.71
N GLY A 201 15.09 -25.41 1.74
CA GLY A 201 14.75 -26.23 2.91
C GLY A 201 15.57 -25.83 4.15
N PRO A 202 16.91 -25.86 4.06
CA PRO A 202 17.80 -25.36 5.11
C PRO A 202 17.55 -23.90 5.50
N ALA A 203 17.27 -23.02 4.53
CA ALA A 203 16.95 -21.61 4.78
C ALA A 203 15.68 -21.47 5.63
N ARG A 204 14.62 -22.23 5.31
CA ARG A 204 13.38 -22.25 6.11
C ARG A 204 13.66 -22.71 7.55
N SER A 205 14.41 -23.79 7.73
CA SER A 205 14.79 -24.26 9.07
C SER A 205 15.56 -23.20 9.88
N PHE A 206 16.45 -22.46 9.22
CA PHE A 206 17.17 -21.34 9.83
C PHE A 206 16.23 -20.21 10.27
N ALA A 207 15.35 -19.76 9.37
CA ALA A 207 14.40 -18.68 9.66
C ALA A 207 13.39 -19.07 10.75
N THR A 208 12.86 -20.30 10.74
CA THR A 208 11.97 -20.81 11.79
C THR A 208 12.60 -20.68 13.16
N ARG A 209 13.84 -21.15 13.32
CA ARG A 209 14.55 -21.09 14.61
C ARG A 209 14.75 -19.66 15.09
N TYR A 210 15.12 -18.75 14.18
CA TYR A 210 15.33 -17.35 14.52
C TYR A 210 14.02 -16.64 14.89
N ALA A 211 12.95 -16.88 14.13
CA ALA A 211 11.65 -16.27 14.37
C ALA A 211 11.01 -16.75 15.68
N GLN A 212 11.11 -18.04 15.99
CA GLN A 212 10.67 -18.59 17.27
C GLN A 212 11.46 -18.00 18.44
N TRP A 213 12.79 -17.82 18.27
CA TRP A 213 13.62 -17.18 19.29
C TRP A 213 13.23 -15.71 19.54
N LEU A 214 12.83 -14.98 18.50
CA LEU A 214 12.31 -13.61 18.62
C LEU A 214 10.86 -13.52 19.15
N GLY A 215 10.18 -14.65 19.35
CA GLY A 215 8.81 -14.68 19.85
C GLY A 215 7.73 -14.37 18.81
N LEU A 216 8.02 -14.61 17.52
CA LEU A 216 7.00 -14.51 16.48
C LEU A 216 5.94 -15.63 16.66
N SER A 217 4.66 -15.29 16.49
CA SER A 217 3.55 -16.25 16.59
C SER A 217 3.66 -17.40 15.59
N ALA A 218 2.94 -18.50 15.81
CA ALA A 218 2.95 -19.63 14.87
C ALA A 218 2.49 -19.22 13.45
N ASP A 219 1.47 -18.36 13.36
CA ASP A 219 0.99 -17.80 12.10
C ASP A 219 2.01 -16.84 11.50
N GLY A 220 2.66 -16.02 12.33
CA GLY A 220 3.74 -15.13 11.89
C GLY A 220 4.95 -15.90 11.34
N VAL A 221 5.34 -17.02 11.96
CA VAL A 221 6.39 -17.91 11.43
C VAL A 221 5.95 -18.47 10.07
N THR A 222 4.71 -18.91 9.94
CA THR A 222 4.18 -19.42 8.66
C THR A 222 4.24 -18.34 7.57
N ASN A 223 3.82 -17.11 7.87
CA ASN A 223 3.91 -15.97 6.96
C ASN A 223 5.35 -15.63 6.61
N LEU A 224 6.27 -15.63 7.58
CA LEU A 224 7.69 -15.42 7.32
C LEU A 224 8.25 -16.45 6.34
N LEU A 225 7.94 -17.73 6.55
CA LEU A 225 8.43 -18.81 5.69
C LEU A 225 7.91 -18.68 4.25
N LEU A 226 6.66 -18.26 4.07
CA LEU A 226 6.09 -17.93 2.76
C LEU A 226 6.85 -16.74 2.14
N ILE A 227 6.94 -15.61 2.85
CA ILE A 227 7.63 -14.40 2.39
C ILE A 227 9.05 -14.72 1.93
N MET A 228 9.86 -15.34 2.79
CA MET A 228 11.26 -15.60 2.46
C MET A 228 11.41 -16.56 1.28
N THR A 229 10.48 -17.53 1.14
CA THR A 229 10.53 -18.52 0.06
C THR A 229 10.19 -17.85 -1.26
N GLU A 230 9.14 -17.02 -1.30
CA GLU A 230 8.77 -16.26 -2.48
C GLU A 230 9.87 -15.27 -2.90
N LEU A 231 10.43 -14.52 -1.95
CA LEU A 231 11.52 -13.58 -2.26
C LEU A 231 12.77 -14.29 -2.78
N ALA A 232 13.20 -15.38 -2.12
CA ALA A 232 14.34 -16.15 -2.58
C ALA A 232 14.10 -16.83 -3.94
N THR A 233 12.88 -17.32 -4.18
CA THR A 233 12.50 -17.95 -5.44
C THR A 233 12.49 -16.93 -6.57
N ASN A 234 11.94 -15.74 -6.34
CA ASN A 234 11.97 -14.63 -7.29
C ASN A 234 13.41 -14.24 -7.65
N SER A 235 14.32 -14.16 -6.68
CA SER A 235 15.74 -13.91 -6.96
C SER A 235 16.36 -15.02 -7.83
N LEU A 236 16.12 -16.29 -7.52
CA LEU A 236 16.68 -17.40 -8.29
C LEU A 236 16.13 -17.45 -9.73
N GLN A 237 14.83 -17.20 -9.90
CA GLN A 237 14.15 -17.32 -11.20
C GLN A 237 14.32 -16.08 -12.08
N HIS A 238 14.19 -14.89 -11.51
CA HIS A 238 14.16 -13.64 -12.27
C HIS A 238 15.48 -12.88 -12.27
N ALA A 239 16.25 -12.93 -11.17
CA ALA A 239 17.56 -12.29 -11.10
C ALA A 239 18.69 -13.21 -11.60
N GLY A 240 18.44 -14.52 -11.72
CA GLY A 240 19.47 -15.51 -12.09
C GLY A 240 20.68 -15.51 -11.14
N SER A 241 20.49 -15.05 -9.90
CA SER A 241 21.56 -14.81 -8.93
C SER A 241 21.19 -15.37 -7.56
N ALA A 242 22.20 -15.56 -6.71
CA ALA A 242 21.98 -15.99 -5.34
C ALA A 242 21.21 -14.93 -4.54
N CYS A 243 20.20 -15.36 -3.79
CA CYS A 243 19.48 -14.51 -2.86
C CYS A 243 20.23 -14.42 -1.53
N ARG A 244 20.53 -13.21 -1.08
CA ARG A 244 21.03 -12.95 0.26
C ARG A 244 19.86 -12.59 1.16
N LEU A 245 19.53 -13.50 2.06
CA LEU A 245 18.55 -13.26 3.11
C LEU A 245 19.23 -12.67 4.35
N ALA A 246 18.54 -11.75 5.01
CA ALA A 246 18.95 -11.22 6.30
C ALA A 246 17.71 -11.06 7.19
N PHE A 247 17.89 -11.36 8.48
CA PHE A 247 16.81 -11.28 9.47
C PHE A 247 17.27 -10.52 10.71
N TRP A 248 16.44 -9.59 11.20
CA TRP A 248 16.70 -8.87 12.45
C TRP A 248 15.40 -8.36 13.07
N GLN A 249 15.49 -7.89 14.33
CA GLN A 249 14.39 -7.19 14.99
C GLN A 249 14.54 -5.67 14.81
N HIS A 250 13.45 -4.98 14.49
CA HIS A 250 13.40 -3.52 14.39
C HIS A 250 12.00 -3.01 14.78
N ASN A 251 11.95 -2.09 15.77
CA ASN A 251 10.72 -1.40 16.20
C ASN A 251 9.51 -2.34 16.40
N GLY A 252 9.71 -3.46 17.11
CA GLY A 252 8.63 -4.42 17.37
C GLY A 252 8.28 -5.33 16.19
N ASN A 253 9.07 -5.33 15.11
CA ASN A 253 8.91 -6.21 13.96
C ASN A 253 10.13 -7.12 13.79
N LEU A 254 9.91 -8.32 13.25
CA LEU A 254 10.92 -9.10 12.56
C LEU A 254 10.99 -8.60 11.11
N VAL A 255 12.17 -8.16 10.68
CA VAL A 255 12.45 -7.77 9.31
C VAL A 255 13.10 -8.93 8.58
N CYS A 256 12.51 -9.34 7.46
CA CYS A 256 13.07 -10.26 6.50
C CYS A 256 13.51 -9.46 5.27
N GLN A 257 14.81 -9.36 5.05
CA GLN A 257 15.36 -8.77 3.84
C GLN A 257 15.79 -9.84 2.86
N ALA A 258 15.47 -9.63 1.59
CA ALA A 258 16.07 -10.33 0.47
C ALA A 258 16.80 -9.33 -0.41
N SER A 259 18.04 -9.66 -0.80
CA SER A 259 18.84 -8.88 -1.73
C SER A 259 19.42 -9.77 -2.82
N ASP A 260 19.35 -9.33 -4.06
CA ASP A 260 19.91 -10.01 -5.23
C ASP A 260 20.53 -9.00 -6.22
N GLN A 261 21.05 -9.49 -7.35
CA GLN A 261 21.67 -8.65 -8.39
C GLN A 261 20.73 -8.31 -9.55
N GLY A 262 19.46 -8.71 -9.46
CA GLY A 262 18.45 -8.44 -10.46
C GLY A 262 17.79 -7.08 -10.28
N ARG A 263 17.25 -6.52 -11.35
CA ARG A 263 16.57 -5.23 -11.33
C ARG A 263 15.06 -5.44 -11.44
N LEU A 264 14.31 -4.94 -10.46
CA LEU A 264 12.85 -4.93 -10.50
C LEU A 264 12.36 -3.71 -11.28
N ASP A 265 12.09 -3.90 -12.58
CA ASP A 265 11.81 -2.82 -13.53
C ASP A 265 10.36 -2.36 -13.53
N ASP A 266 9.40 -3.26 -13.29
CA ASP A 266 7.99 -2.90 -13.19
C ASP A 266 7.69 -2.28 -11.81
N PRO A 267 7.39 -0.97 -11.72
CA PRO A 267 7.08 -0.32 -10.44
C PRO A 267 5.77 -0.83 -9.82
N LEU A 268 4.94 -1.52 -10.58
CA LEU A 268 3.68 -2.13 -10.13
C LEU A 268 3.82 -3.64 -9.87
N ALA A 269 5.03 -4.19 -9.92
CA ALA A 269 5.29 -5.58 -9.56
C ALA A 269 4.81 -5.88 -8.13
N GLY A 270 3.97 -6.90 -8.00
CA GLY A 270 3.36 -7.29 -6.72
C GLY A 270 2.34 -6.30 -6.15
N ARG A 271 2.00 -5.23 -6.88
CA ARG A 271 0.94 -4.27 -6.51
C ARG A 271 -0.38 -4.56 -7.20
N ARG A 272 -0.36 -5.34 -8.28
CA ARG A 272 -1.54 -5.75 -9.06
C ARG A 272 -1.89 -7.20 -8.76
N PRO A 273 -3.19 -7.58 -8.75
CA PRO A 273 -3.56 -8.99 -8.69
C PRO A 273 -2.93 -9.74 -9.87
N PRO A 274 -2.41 -10.95 -9.66
CA PRO A 274 -1.83 -11.74 -10.74
C PRO A 274 -2.91 -12.10 -11.78
N PRO A 275 -2.57 -12.20 -13.08
CA PRO A 275 -3.49 -12.68 -14.08
C PRO A 275 -4.04 -14.07 -13.72
N THR A 276 -5.30 -14.33 -14.05
CA THR A 276 -5.93 -15.65 -13.83
C THR A 276 -5.31 -16.74 -14.70
N ASP A 277 -4.73 -16.35 -15.85
CA ASP A 277 -4.37 -17.25 -16.94
C ASP A 277 -2.88 -17.64 -16.93
N ASP A 278 -2.07 -17.01 -16.07
CA ASP A 278 -0.67 -17.36 -15.85
C ASP A 278 -0.45 -17.77 -14.39
N ALA A 279 -0.20 -19.07 -14.19
CA ALA A 279 -0.03 -19.66 -12.86
C ALA A 279 1.28 -19.23 -12.17
N THR A 280 2.21 -18.59 -12.88
CA THR A 280 3.58 -18.33 -12.39
C THR A 280 3.97 -16.85 -12.34
N ALA A 281 3.45 -16.01 -13.24
CA ALA A 281 3.86 -14.61 -13.30
C ALA A 281 3.26 -13.75 -12.17
N GLY A 282 4.13 -13.06 -11.42
CA GLY A 282 3.75 -11.95 -10.52
C GLY A 282 3.08 -12.34 -9.19
N ARG A 283 2.83 -13.63 -8.93
CA ARG A 283 2.14 -14.10 -7.71
C ARG A 283 2.97 -13.90 -6.45
N GLY A 284 4.26 -14.20 -6.48
CA GLY A 284 5.10 -14.22 -5.29
C GLY A 284 5.18 -12.86 -4.60
N LEU A 285 5.50 -11.79 -5.34
CA LEU A 285 5.58 -10.45 -4.74
C LEU A 285 4.21 -9.88 -4.35
N TYR A 286 3.14 -10.27 -5.05
CA TYR A 286 1.77 -9.93 -4.64
C TYR A 286 1.40 -10.61 -3.31
N LEU A 287 1.74 -11.89 -3.15
CA LEU A 287 1.56 -12.63 -1.90
C LEU A 287 2.35 -11.97 -0.76
N VAL A 288 3.63 -11.64 -0.99
CA VAL A 288 4.47 -10.94 -0.01
C VAL A 288 3.81 -9.63 0.46
N ASN A 289 3.31 -8.80 -0.47
CA ASN A 289 2.59 -7.57 -0.10
C ASN A 289 1.27 -7.85 0.65
N THR A 290 0.62 -8.97 0.38
CA THR A 290 -0.65 -9.34 1.02
C THR A 290 -0.46 -9.76 2.47
N ILE A 291 0.61 -10.50 2.78
CA ILE A 291 0.83 -11.13 4.09
C ILE A 291 1.78 -10.37 5.02
N ALA A 292 2.69 -9.56 4.48
CA ALA A 292 3.58 -8.74 5.29
C ALA A 292 2.84 -7.50 5.82
N ASP A 293 3.27 -7.03 7.00
CA ASP A 293 2.70 -5.84 7.62
C ASP A 293 3.19 -4.54 6.97
N LEU A 294 4.40 -4.58 6.41
CA LEU A 294 4.97 -3.53 5.56
C LEU A 294 5.96 -4.18 4.59
N VAL A 295 5.97 -3.73 3.34
CA VAL A 295 7.01 -4.05 2.37
C VAL A 295 7.67 -2.77 1.88
N ARG A 296 8.99 -2.73 1.94
CA ARG A 296 9.82 -1.67 1.38
C ARG A 296 10.76 -2.27 0.34
N SER A 297 11.02 -1.54 -0.73
CA SER A 297 11.93 -1.95 -1.79
C SER A 297 12.88 -0.82 -2.14
N HIS A 298 14.10 -1.20 -2.50
CA HIS A 298 15.08 -0.34 -3.14
C HIS A 298 15.66 -1.07 -4.34
N THR A 299 15.58 -0.45 -5.51
CA THR A 299 16.08 -0.99 -6.76
C THR A 299 17.14 -0.07 -7.32
N SER A 300 18.27 -0.64 -7.74
CA SER A 300 19.36 0.08 -8.38
C SER A 300 19.93 -0.73 -9.54
N VAL A 301 20.86 -0.16 -10.29
CA VAL A 301 21.63 -0.89 -11.32
C VAL A 301 22.42 -2.07 -10.76
N ASN A 302 22.69 -2.10 -9.45
CA ASN A 302 23.46 -3.15 -8.80
C ASN A 302 22.58 -4.27 -8.23
N GLY A 303 21.26 -4.14 -8.31
CA GLY A 303 20.32 -5.13 -7.81
C GLY A 303 19.14 -4.54 -7.05
N THR A 304 18.32 -5.45 -6.53
CA THR A 304 17.09 -5.16 -5.79
C THR A 304 17.23 -5.63 -4.36
N THR A 305 16.74 -4.83 -3.41
CA THR A 305 16.59 -5.20 -2.01
C THR A 305 15.15 -4.98 -1.58
N ILE A 306 14.54 -6.01 -0.99
CA ILE A 306 13.18 -5.97 -0.47
C ILE A 306 13.24 -6.30 1.02
N GLN A 307 12.63 -5.46 1.85
CA GLN A 307 12.42 -5.71 3.26
C GLN A 307 10.93 -5.93 3.51
N ALA A 308 10.59 -7.07 4.10
CA ALA A 308 9.26 -7.39 4.58
C ALA A 308 9.27 -7.39 6.11
N TYR A 309 8.31 -6.70 6.69
CA TYR A 309 8.17 -6.54 8.14
C TYR A 309 7.01 -7.40 8.61
N LEU A 310 7.23 -8.15 9.69
CA LEU A 310 6.21 -8.88 10.41
C LEU A 310 6.24 -8.45 11.87
N ARG A 311 5.10 -7.98 12.39
CA ARG A 311 4.97 -7.55 13.78
C ARG A 311 5.17 -8.74 14.69
N LEU A 312 6.02 -8.56 15.69
CA LEU A 312 6.16 -9.49 16.79
C LEU A 312 4.94 -9.36 17.68
N ASP A 313 4.48 -10.46 18.25
CA ASP A 313 3.47 -10.39 19.29
C ASP A 313 4.04 -9.50 20.40
N SER A 314 3.29 -8.45 20.76
CA SER A 314 3.61 -7.72 21.98
C SER A 314 3.66 -8.77 23.08
N SER A 315 4.82 -8.94 23.73
CA SER A 315 4.89 -9.80 24.91
C SER A 315 3.73 -9.37 25.79
N LYS A 316 2.77 -10.28 26.06
CA LYS A 316 1.82 -10.06 27.15
C LYS A 316 2.67 -9.58 28.32
N ASP A 317 2.39 -8.37 28.82
CA ASP A 317 3.02 -7.89 30.04
C ASP A 317 2.98 -9.05 31.04
N PRO A 318 4.12 -9.43 31.65
CA PRO A 318 4.06 -10.42 32.71
C PRO A 318 3.09 -9.86 33.74
N ILE A 319 2.01 -10.59 33.97
CA ILE A 319 1.01 -10.30 34.99
C ILE A 319 1.80 -10.11 36.30
N THR A 320 1.99 -8.87 36.73
CA THR A 320 2.44 -8.54 38.09
C THR A 320 1.25 -8.57 39.04
#